data_AF-A0A934PZW7-F1
#
_entry.id   AF-A0A934PZW7-F1
#
_cell.length_a   1.000
_cell.length_b   1.000
_cell.length_c   1.000
_cell.angle_alpha   90.00
_cell.angle_beta   90.00
_cell.angle_gamma   90.00
#
_symmetry.space_group_name_H-M   'P 1'
#
loop_
_entity.id
_entity.type
_entity.pdbx_description
1 polymer ?
#
loop_
_entity_poly.entity_id
_entity_poly.type
_entity_poly.pdbx_seq_one_letter_code
_entity_poly.pdbx_strand_id
1 'polypeptide(L)'
;MAKHDTWMPFYPADYLRDTMDLTTEEHGAYLLLILAAWQEGGALDDDPEALRRITRLSKAQWDRARPRLQRFFEVGGGKWLQKRVRREWEKARANTERKSRAGTVGAKAKWRHVQGDDGK
;
A
#
# COMPACT_ATOMS: atom_id res chain seq x y z
N MET A 1 9.15 15.57 0.38
CA MET A 1 8.28 14.56 1.02
C MET A 1 7.65 13.70 -0.07
N ALA A 2 7.69 12.38 0.06
CA ALA A 2 6.94 11.51 -0.85
C ALA A 2 5.45 11.87 -0.75
N LYS A 3 4.77 11.95 -1.89
CA LYS A 3 3.33 12.22 -1.93
C LYS A 3 2.62 11.06 -1.24
N HIS A 4 1.92 11.32 -0.14
CA HIS A 4 1.12 10.31 0.55
C HIS A 4 -0.01 9.87 -0.39
N ASP A 5 -0.05 8.59 -0.73
CA ASP A 5 -1.09 8.08 -1.62
C ASP A 5 -2.41 8.06 -0.85
N THR A 6 -3.36 8.91 -1.27
CA THR A 6 -4.63 9.11 -0.57
C THR A 6 -5.62 7.98 -0.85
N TRP A 7 -5.27 7.06 -1.76
CA TRP A 7 -6.16 5.99 -2.21
C TRP A 7 -5.43 4.65 -2.30
N MET A 8 -6.11 3.60 -1.83
CA MET A 8 -5.72 2.20 -1.97
C MET A 8 -6.96 1.40 -2.42
N PRO A 9 -6.86 0.54 -3.45
CA PRO A 9 -7.96 -0.36 -3.78
C PRO A 9 -8.09 -1.43 -2.69
N PHE A 10 -9.31 -1.62 -2.20
CA PHE A 10 -9.64 -2.66 -1.24
C PHE A 10 -10.76 -3.52 -1.82
N TYR A 11 -10.62 -4.84 -1.72
CA TYR A 11 -11.52 -5.83 -2.30
C TYR A 11 -12.14 -6.67 -1.17
N PRO A 12 -13.28 -6.25 -0.59
CA PRO A 12 -13.81 -6.87 0.62
C PRO A 12 -14.13 -8.36 0.45
N ALA A 13 -14.68 -8.77 -0.70
CA ALA A 13 -15.06 -10.16 -0.93
C ALA A 13 -13.86 -11.12 -0.91
N ASP A 14 -12.78 -10.76 -1.60
CA ASP A 14 -11.56 -11.56 -1.61
C ASP A 14 -10.83 -11.49 -0.26
N TYR A 15 -10.77 -10.29 0.33
CA TYR A 15 -10.15 -10.09 1.63
C TYR A 15 -10.84 -10.96 2.70
N LEU A 16 -12.17 -10.94 2.75
CA LEU A 16 -12.93 -11.76 3.69
C LEU A 16 -12.72 -13.25 3.40
N ARG A 17 -12.81 -13.68 2.14
CA ARG A 17 -12.57 -15.08 1.74
C ARG A 17 -11.23 -15.61 2.26
N ASP A 18 -10.17 -14.80 2.11
CA ASP A 18 -8.82 -15.20 2.51
C ASP A 18 -8.58 -15.12 4.03
N THR A 19 -9.43 -14.42 4.79
CA THR A 19 -9.23 -14.14 6.23
C THR A 19 -10.28 -14.74 7.16
N MET A 20 -11.23 -15.52 6.64
CA MET A 20 -12.35 -16.09 7.42
C MET A 20 -11.93 -16.92 8.64
N ASP A 21 -10.76 -17.55 8.60
CA ASP A 21 -10.26 -18.41 9.67
C ASP A 21 -9.42 -17.67 10.71
N LEU A 22 -9.22 -16.35 10.54
CA LEU A 22 -8.56 -15.51 11.53
C LEU A 22 -9.50 -15.11 12.66
N THR A 23 -8.98 -15.05 13.88
CA THR A 23 -9.66 -14.37 14.98
C THR A 23 -9.74 -12.86 14.71
N THR A 24 -10.62 -12.14 15.41
CA THR A 24 -10.74 -10.68 15.25
C THR A 24 -9.42 -9.94 15.52
N GLU A 25 -8.62 -10.41 16.49
CA GLU A 25 -7.30 -9.84 16.78
C GLU A 25 -6.33 -10.06 15.62
N GLU A 26 -6.22 -11.28 15.11
CA GLU A 26 -5.36 -11.60 13.97
C GLU A 26 -5.82 -10.88 12.69
N HIS A 27 -7.13 -10.76 12.48
CA HIS A 27 -7.71 -10.01 11.39
C HIS A 27 -7.29 -8.53 11.45
N GLY A 28 -7.42 -7.90 12.62
CA GLY A 28 -6.98 -6.53 12.84
C GLY A 28 -5.47 -6.36 12.63
N ALA A 29 -4.67 -7.29 13.15
CA ALA A 29 -3.23 -7.32 12.95
C ALA A 29 -2.85 -7.44 11.47
N TYR A 30 -3.53 -8.33 10.72
CA TYR A 30 -3.33 -8.48 9.29
C TYR A 30 -3.70 -7.22 8.50
N LEU A 31 -4.84 -6.59 8.83
CA LEU A 31 -5.25 -5.33 8.21
C LEU A 31 -4.21 -4.23 8.40
N LEU A 32 -3.68 -4.09 9.62
CA LEU A 32 -2.63 -3.10 9.92
C LEU A 32 -1.36 -3.36 9.12
N LEU A 33 -0.95 -4.62 8.95
CA LEU A 33 0.19 -4.99 8.12
C LEU A 33 -0.04 -4.67 6.63
N ILE A 34 -1.24 -4.93 6.10
CA ILE A 34 -1.59 -4.54 4.72
C ILE A 34 -1.47 -3.03 4.52
N LEU A 35 -2.01 -2.26 5.46
CA LEU A 35 -2.00 -0.80 5.40
C LEU A 35 -0.56 -0.24 5.47
N ALA A 36 0.27 -0.79 6.35
CA ALA A 36 1.68 -0.44 6.43
C ALA A 36 2.43 -0.83 5.15
N ALA A 37 2.22 -2.05 4.66
CA ALA A 37 2.84 -2.53 3.43
C ALA A 37 2.48 -1.63 2.23
N TRP A 38 1.24 -1.14 2.15
CA TRP A 38 0.85 -0.18 1.09
C TRP A 38 1.68 1.10 1.13
N GLN A 39 1.95 1.64 2.32
CA GLN A 39 2.80 2.84 2.46
C GLN A 39 4.25 2.56 2.07
N GLU A 40 4.73 1.33 2.23
CA GLU A 40 6.11 0.91 1.95
C GLU A 40 6.30 0.22 0.58
N GLY A 41 5.33 0.36 -0.34
CA GLY A 41 5.47 -0.18 -1.70
C GLY A 41 5.23 -1.69 -1.82
N GLY A 42 4.42 -2.24 -0.90
CA GLY A 42 3.94 -3.61 -0.89
C GLY A 42 4.78 -4.60 -0.09
N ALA A 43 5.88 -4.15 0.52
CA ALA A 43 6.76 -4.99 1.32
C ALA A 43 7.12 -4.32 2.64
N LEU A 44 7.23 -5.10 3.70
CA LEU A 44 7.70 -4.68 5.02
C LEU A 44 9.06 -5.33 5.33
N ASP A 45 9.85 -4.71 6.19
CA ASP A 45 11.03 -5.36 6.77
C ASP A 45 10.65 -6.53 7.70
N ASP A 46 11.36 -7.65 7.61
CA ASP A 46 11.24 -8.78 8.54
C ASP A 46 11.97 -8.48 9.86
N ASP A 47 11.60 -7.36 10.48
CA ASP A 47 11.96 -7.00 11.85
C ASP A 47 10.78 -7.35 12.77
N PRO A 48 10.90 -8.41 13.60
CA PRO A 48 9.83 -8.83 14.49
C PRO A 48 9.30 -7.73 15.41
N GLU A 49 10.16 -6.80 15.86
CA GLU A 49 9.77 -5.74 16.79
C GLU A 49 9.07 -4.58 16.06
N ALA A 50 9.49 -4.27 14.84
CA ALA A 50 8.76 -3.33 13.97
C ALA A 50 7.38 -3.87 13.61
N LEU A 51 7.29 -5.11 13.14
CA LEU A 51 6.03 -5.76 12.76
C LEU A 51 5.06 -5.86 13.95
N ARG A 52 5.57 -6.24 15.13
CA ARG A 52 4.79 -6.22 16.37
C ARG A 52 4.21 -4.84 16.65
N ARG A 53 5.02 -3.78 16.56
CA ARG A 53 4.54 -2.39 16.78
C ARG A 53 3.49 -1.98 15.76
N ILE A 54 3.64 -2.33 14.48
CA ILE A 54 2.62 -2.08 13.44
C ILE A 54 1.29 -2.72 13.82
N THR A 55 1.33 -3.98 14.26
CA THR A 55 0.12 -4.74 14.64
C THR A 55 -0.48 -4.31 15.97
N ARG A 56 0.24 -3.50 16.76
CA ARG A 56 -0.14 -3.05 18.11
C ARG A 56 -0.32 -4.17 19.13
N LEU A 57 0.23 -5.35 18.84
CA LEU A 57 0.15 -6.51 19.71
C LEU A 57 1.21 -6.45 20.81
N SER A 58 0.91 -6.99 21.98
CA SER A 58 1.95 -7.35 22.96
C SER A 58 2.88 -8.42 22.37
N LYS A 59 4.05 -8.60 22.97
CA LYS A 59 5.01 -9.63 22.52
C LYS A 59 4.38 -11.02 22.49
N ALA A 60 3.65 -11.40 23.55
CA ALA A 60 3.02 -12.72 23.63
C ALA A 60 1.91 -12.91 22.58
N GLN A 61 1.12 -11.87 22.28
CA GLN A 61 0.12 -11.92 21.21
C GLN A 61 0.78 -12.05 19.83
N TRP A 62 1.83 -11.27 19.57
CA TRP A 62 2.58 -11.33 18.31
C TRP A 62 3.23 -12.69 18.09
N ASP A 63 3.88 -13.25 19.09
CA ASP A 63 4.54 -14.56 18.98
C ASP A 63 3.51 -15.67 18.62
N ARG A 64 2.25 -15.53 19.06
CA ARG A 64 1.14 -16.42 18.66
C ARG A 64 0.57 -16.12 17.27
N ALA A 65 0.38 -14.85 16.92
CA ALA A 65 -0.24 -14.44 15.67
C ALA A 65 0.71 -14.56 14.47
N ARG A 66 2.02 -14.35 14.67
CA ARG A 66 3.02 -14.28 13.60
C ARG A 66 2.95 -15.45 12.62
N PRO A 67 2.91 -16.74 13.04
CA PRO A 67 2.83 -17.86 12.10
C PRO A 67 1.56 -17.84 11.23
N ARG A 68 0.43 -17.40 11.79
CA ARG A 68 -0.86 -17.26 11.08
C ARG A 68 -0.84 -16.11 10.09
N LEU A 69 -0.20 -15.00 10.45
CA LEU A 69 -0.06 -13.81 9.60
C LEU A 69 0.96 -14.04 8.47
N GLN A 70 2.06 -14.73 8.77
CA GLN A 70 3.17 -14.95 7.85
C GLN A 70 2.74 -15.64 6.55
N ARG A 71 1.77 -16.56 6.61
CA ARG A 71 1.28 -17.30 5.43
C ARG A 71 0.69 -16.40 4.34
N PHE A 72 0.30 -15.16 4.66
CA PHE A 72 -0.24 -14.20 3.70
C PHE A 72 0.84 -13.40 2.96
N PHE A 73 2.10 -13.60 3.33
CA PHE A 73 3.25 -12.89 2.78
C PHE A 73 4.24 -13.88 2.16
N GLU A 74 4.91 -13.46 1.10
CA GLU A 74 6.16 -14.09 0.70
C GLU A 74 7.26 -13.57 1.60
N VAL A 75 7.81 -14.44 2.45
CA VAL A 75 8.90 -14.08 3.36
C VAL A 75 10.21 -14.58 2.80
N GLY A 76 11.15 -13.66 2.62
CA GLY A 76 12.47 -13.94 2.08
C GLY A 76 13.30 -12.67 1.92
N GLY A 77 14.63 -12.81 1.91
CA GLY A 77 15.53 -11.65 1.76
C GLY A 77 15.35 -10.57 2.83
N GLY A 78 14.90 -10.94 4.03
CA GLY A 78 14.62 -10.00 5.12
C GLY A 78 13.35 -9.15 4.92
N LYS A 79 12.42 -9.58 4.06
CA LYS A 79 11.19 -8.85 3.76
C LYS A 79 9.94 -9.73 3.86
N TRP A 80 8.81 -9.10 4.15
CA TRP A 80 7.46 -9.64 4.06
C TRP A 80 6.74 -8.96 2.88
N LEU A 81 6.64 -9.64 1.75
CA LEU A 81 6.00 -9.12 0.55
C LEU A 81 4.55 -9.58 0.44
N GLN A 82 3.61 -8.63 0.32
CA GLN A 82 2.21 -8.94 0.02
C GLN A 82 1.94 -8.74 -1.47
N LYS A 83 1.75 -9.85 -2.20
CA LYS A 83 1.64 -9.86 -3.68
C LYS A 83 0.58 -8.91 -4.25
N ARG A 84 -0.63 -8.94 -3.68
CA ARG A 84 -1.77 -8.14 -4.15
C ARG A 84 -1.52 -6.66 -3.91
N VAL A 85 -1.09 -6.28 -2.71
CA VAL A 85 -0.75 -4.91 -2.32
C VAL A 85 0.36 -4.39 -3.22
N ARG A 86 1.44 -5.15 -3.43
CA ARG A 86 2.54 -4.77 -4.34
C ARG A 86 2.05 -4.47 -5.75
N ARG A 87 1.27 -5.40 -6.34
CA ARG A 87 0.73 -5.25 -7.69
C ARG A 87 -0.18 -4.03 -7.80
N GLU A 88 -1.08 -3.84 -6.85
CA GLU A 88 -2.00 -2.69 -6.86
C GLU A 88 -1.25 -1.37 -6.61
N TRP A 89 -0.20 -1.38 -5.80
CA TRP A 89 0.66 -0.22 -5.55
C TRP A 89 1.40 0.21 -6.83
N GLU A 90 1.97 -0.74 -7.57
CA GLU A 90 2.63 -0.48 -8.85
C GLU A 90 1.67 0.14 -9.87
N LYS A 91 0.43 -0.38 -9.95
CA LYS A 91 -0.62 0.20 -10.80
C LYS A 91 -1.00 1.62 -10.36
N ALA A 92 -1.16 1.85 -9.06
CA ALA A 92 -1.48 3.17 -8.51
C ALA A 92 -0.39 4.19 -8.85
N ARG A 93 0.88 3.81 -8.66
CA ARG A 93 2.04 4.63 -9.02
C ARG A 93 2.06 4.96 -10.52
N ALA A 94 1.91 3.95 -11.38
CA ALA A 94 1.88 4.14 -12.83
C ALA A 94 0.74 5.07 -13.27
N ASN A 95 -0.45 4.93 -12.66
CA ASN A 95 -1.58 5.82 -12.93
C ASN A 95 -1.32 7.26 -12.50
N THR A 96 -0.73 7.45 -11.32
CA THR A 96 -0.37 8.78 -10.80
C THR A 96 0.67 9.45 -11.70
N GLU A 97 1.70 8.72 -12.14
CA GLU A 97 2.71 9.22 -13.07
C GLU A 97 2.09 9.62 -14.42
N ARG A 98 1.23 8.77 -14.99
CA ARG A 98 0.51 9.07 -16.25
C ARG A 98 -0.33 10.34 -16.13
N LYS A 99 -1.11 10.49 -15.04
CA LYS A 99 -1.94 11.67 -14.79
C LYS A 99 -1.08 12.93 -14.60
N SER A 100 0.03 12.82 -13.87
CA SER A 100 0.97 13.95 -13.69
C SER A 100 1.55 14.42 -15.03
N ARG A 101 2.01 13.49 -15.89
CA ARG A 101 2.52 13.82 -17.23
C ARG A 101 1.44 14.52 -18.08
N ALA A 102 0.23 13.97 -18.12
CA ALA A 102 -0.89 14.56 -18.86
C ALA A 102 -1.25 15.96 -18.34
N GLY A 103 -1.26 16.15 -17.02
CA GLY A 103 -1.50 17.45 -16.39
C GLY A 103 -0.45 18.49 -16.76
N THR A 104 0.83 18.12 -16.76
CA THR A 104 1.93 19.02 -17.17
C THR A 104 1.82 19.40 -18.65
N VAL A 105 1.50 18.44 -19.53
CA VAL A 105 1.29 18.70 -20.97
C VAL A 105 0.09 19.61 -21.19
N GLY A 106 -1.04 19.32 -20.56
CA GLY A 106 -2.25 20.14 -20.63
C GLY A 106 -2.04 21.56 -20.10
N ALA A 107 -1.31 21.71 -18.98
CA ALA A 107 -0.95 23.02 -18.46
C ALA A 107 -0.10 23.80 -19.48
N LYS A 108 0.97 23.22 -20.02
CA LYS A 108 1.81 23.86 -21.04
C LYS A 108 1.04 24.27 -22.29
N ALA A 109 0.08 23.46 -22.74
CA ALA A 109 -0.78 23.79 -23.88
C ALA A 109 -1.70 24.99 -23.58
N LYS A 110 -2.27 25.08 -22.37
CA LYS A 110 -3.09 26.21 -21.94
C LYS A 110 -2.29 27.52 -21.89
N TRP A 111 -1.09 27.51 -21.31
CA TRP A 111 -0.25 28.72 -21.25
C TRP A 111 0.18 29.22 -22.63
N ARG A 112 0.40 28.30 -23.59
CA ARG A 112 0.69 28.65 -24.99
C ARG A 112 -0.49 29.32 -25.70
N HIS A 113 -1.72 28.97 -25.36
CA HIS A 113 -2.91 29.62 -25.92
C HIS A 113 -3.13 31.02 -25.36
N VAL A 114 -2.88 31.23 -24.06
CA VAL A 114 -3.04 32.54 -23.40
C VAL A 114 -2.04 33.58 -23.95
N GLN A 115 -0.79 33.20 -24.19
CA GLN A 115 0.22 34.13 -24.76
C GLN A 115 -0.01 34.50 -26.24
N GLY A 116 -0.93 33.84 -26.94
CA GLY A 116 -1.26 34.14 -28.34
C GLY A 116 -2.46 35.09 -28.51
N ASP A 117 -3.21 35.38 -27.44
CA ASP A 117 -4.47 36.13 -27.48
C ASP A 117 -4.34 37.57 -26.91
N ASP A 118 -3.27 37.86 -26.17
CA ASP A 118 -2.96 39.19 -25.60
C ASP A 118 -2.24 40.13 -26.60
N GLY A 119 -2.33 39.86 -27.90
CA GLY A 119 -1.62 40.56 -28.96
C GLY A 119 -2.53 41.02 -30.09
N LYS A 120 -3.54 41.85 -29.80
CA LYS A 120 -4.24 42.64 -30.82
C LYS A 120 -4.76 43.95 -30.27
#